data_AF-A0A7X4H025-F1
#
_entry.id   AF-A0A7X4H025-F1
#
_cell.length_a   1.000
_cell.length_b   1.000
_cell.length_c   1.000
_cell.angle_alpha   90.00
_cell.angle_beta   90.00
_cell.angle_gamma   90.00
#
_symmetry.space_group_name_H-M   'P 1'
#
loop_
_entity.id
_entity.type
_entity.pdbx_description
1 polymer ?
#
loop_
_entity_poly.entity_id
_entity_poly.type
_entity_poly.pdbx_seq_one_letter_code
_entity_poly.pdbx_strand_id
1 'polypeptide(L)' 'MELHIIYTEAEMLLSKECLDKHAGFKTSLGPWEQDAVIEYLTDEYDLKPSAAIQVNAFVVSEAPTCLLTFS' A
#
# COMPACT_ATOMS: atom_id res chain seq x y z
N MET A 1 -13.56 -0.56 0.58
CA MET A 1 -12.86 0.45 -0.25
C MET A 1 -11.66 -0.27 -0.77
N GLU A 2 -11.47 -0.28 -2.07
CA GLU A 2 -10.36 -1.02 -2.65
C GLU A 2 -9.09 -0.18 -2.70
N LEU A 3 -7.96 -0.85 -2.50
CA LEU A 3 -6.63 -0.28 -2.39
C LEU A 3 -5.69 -0.95 -3.39
N HIS A 4 -4.72 -0.18 -3.85
CA HIS A 4 -3.61 -0.64 -4.67
C HIS A 4 -2.32 -0.61 -3.86
N ILE A 5 -1.53 -1.67 -3.96
CA ILE A 5 -0.12 -1.67 -3.55
C ILE A 5 0.69 -1.37 -4.81
N ILE A 6 1.38 -0.23 -4.81
CA ILE A 6 2.19 0.23 -5.94
C ILE A 6 3.65 -0.04 -5.62
N TYR A 7 4.31 -0.76 -6.52
CA TYR A 7 5.74 -0.99 -6.48
C TYR A 7 6.40 0.04 -7.38
N THR A 8 7.30 0.83 -6.82
CA THR A 8 8.19 1.70 -7.59
C THR A 8 9.59 1.10 -7.66
N GLU A 9 10.52 1.80 -8.30
CA GLU A 9 11.93 1.39 -8.34
C GLU A 9 12.60 1.31 -6.97
N ALA A 10 12.21 2.18 -6.04
CA ALA A 10 12.87 2.34 -4.75
C ALA A 10 11.94 2.08 -3.55
N GLU A 11 10.62 2.15 -3.75
CA GLU A 11 9.65 2.27 -2.67
C GLU A 11 8.40 1.43 -2.94
N MET A 12 7.64 1.18 -1.87
CA MET A 12 6.32 0.57 -1.95
C MET A 12 5.31 1.49 -1.26
N LEU A 13 4.18 1.74 -1.92
CA LEU A 13 3.17 2.65 -1.41
C LEU A 13 1.76 2.09 -1.60
N LEU A 14 0.87 2.45 -0.69
CA LEU A 14 -0.57 2.25 -0.83
C LEU A 14 -1.16 3.42 -1.60
N SER A 15 -2.15 3.13 -2.44
CA SER A 15 -2.97 4.15 -3.11
C SER A 15 -4.44 3.75 -3.15
N LYS A 16 -5.32 4.76 -3.13
CA LYS A 16 -6.77 4.60 -3.35
C LYS A 16 -7.15 4.55 -4.83
N GLU A 17 -6.19 4.81 -5.72
CA GLU A 17 -6.36 4.82 -7.17
C GLU A 17 -5.19 4.11 -7.87
N CYS A 18 -5.38 3.70 -9.12
CA CYS A 18 -4.30 3.10 -9.91
C CYS A 18 -3.34 4.19 -10.41
N LEU A 19 -2.12 4.23 -9.87
CA LEU A 19 -1.09 5.23 -10.18
C LEU A 19 -0.07 4.77 -11.23
N ASP A 20 -0.56 4.18 -12.32
CA ASP A 20 0.26 3.64 -13.43
C ASP A 20 1.19 4.67 -14.11
N LYS A 21 0.94 5.97 -13.90
CA LYS A 21 1.75 7.09 -14.41
C LYS A 21 2.75 7.65 -13.39
N HIS A 22 2.86 7.06 -12.21
CA HIS A 22 3.81 7.53 -11.20
C HIS A 22 5.26 7.32 -11.66
N ALA A 23 6.14 8.26 -11.32
CA ALA A 23 7.55 8.15 -11.67
C ALA A 23 8.15 6.90 -11.00
N GLY A 24 8.86 6.08 -11.78
CA GLY A 24 9.42 4.83 -11.30
C GLY A 24 8.40 3.71 -11.04
N PHE A 25 7.14 3.85 -11.48
CA PHE A 25 6.13 2.79 -11.41
C PHE A 25 6.64 1.52 -12.10
N LYS A 26 6.57 0.39 -11.40
CA LYS A 26 6.85 -0.94 -11.95
C LYS A 26 5.58 -1.74 -12.13
N THR A 27 4.77 -1.83 -11.09
CA THR A 27 3.53 -2.61 -11.10
C THR A 27 2.59 -2.17 -9.99
N SER A 28 1.33 -2.57 -10.12
CA SER A 28 0.30 -2.45 -9.10
C SER A 28 -0.25 -3.83 -8.77
N LEU A 29 -0.38 -4.13 -7.49
CA LEU A 29 -1.21 -5.22 -6.99
C LEU A 29 -2.54 -4.61 -6.52
N GLY A 30 -3.64 -5.20 -6.98
CA GLY A 30 -4.99 -4.70 -6.70
C GLY A 30 -5.73 -4.24 -7.96
N PRO A 31 -6.92 -3.63 -7.80
CA PRO A 31 -7.51 -3.20 -6.52
C PRO A 31 -7.93 -4.37 -5.62
N TRP A 32 -7.66 -4.27 -4.31
CA TRP A 32 -8.04 -5.27 -3.29
C TRP A 32 -8.73 -4.62 -2.10
N GLU A 33 -9.60 -5.37 -1.40
CA GLU A 33 -10.18 -4.90 -0.15
C GLU A 33 -9.12 -4.75 0.95
N GLN A 34 -9.39 -3.85 1.89
CA GLN A 34 -8.50 -3.50 3.00
C GLN A 34 -7.96 -4.73 3.74
N ASP A 35 -8.81 -5.70 4.07
CA ASP A 35 -8.40 -6.89 4.82
C ASP A 35 -7.43 -7.77 4.03
N ALA A 36 -7.65 -7.91 2.72
CA ALA A 36 -6.76 -8.68 1.84
C ALA A 36 -5.40 -8.00 1.67
N VAL A 37 -5.36 -6.66 1.63
CA VAL A 37 -4.10 -5.90 1.64
C VAL A 37 -3.36 -6.11 2.95
N ILE A 38 -4.05 -6.08 4.09
CA ILE A 38 -3.44 -6.32 5.40
C ILE A 38 -2.87 -7.73 5.50
N GLU A 39 -3.64 -8.75 5.09
CA GLU A 39 -3.21 -10.15 5.07
C GLU A 39 -1.94 -10.32 4.22
N TYR A 40 -2.00 -9.90 2.95
CA TYR A 40 -0.86 -9.97 2.04
C TYR A 40 0.38 -9.27 2.60
N LEU A 41 0.23 -8.04 3.10
CA LEU A 41 1.36 -7.27 3.63
C LEU A 41 1.92 -7.86 4.94
N THR A 42 1.11 -8.54 5.73
CA THR A 42 1.54 -9.21 6.97
C THR A 42 2.31 -10.49 6.67
N ASP A 43 1.89 -11.23 5.64
CA ASP A 43 2.51 -12.51 5.28
C ASP A 43 3.82 -12.31 4.51
N GLU A 44 3.87 -11.31 3.63
CA GLU A 44 5.02 -11.10 2.73
C GLU A 44 6.08 -10.14 3.29
N TYR A 45 5.73 -9.27 4.24
CA TYR A 45 6.62 -8.19 4.68
C TYR A 45 6.63 -7.98 6.20
N ASP A 46 7.79 -7.63 6.74
CA ASP A 46 7.93 -7.16 8.14
C ASP A 46 7.80 -5.63 8.19
N LEU A 47 6.56 -5.16 8.32
CA LEU A 47 6.21 -3.74 8.37
C LEU A 47 6.27 -3.19 9.80
N LYS A 48 6.81 -1.97 9.95
CA LYS A 48 6.87 -1.27 11.24
C LYS A 48 6.47 0.19 11.11
N PRO A 49 5.32 0.62 11.66
CA PRO A 49 4.31 -0.14 12.40
C PRO A 49 3.68 -1.30 11.61
N SER A 50 2.94 -2.22 12.24
CA SER A 50 2.38 -3.39 11.53
C SER A 50 1.51 -3.01 10.33
N ALA A 51 1.35 -3.93 9.37
CA ALA A 51 0.53 -3.74 8.17
C ALA A 51 -0.86 -3.17 8.51
N ALA A 52 -1.54 -3.78 9.49
CA ALA A 52 -2.84 -3.31 9.96
C ALA A 52 -2.83 -1.85 10.42
N ILE A 53 -1.79 -1.41 11.15
CA ILE A 53 -1.69 -0.03 11.62
C ILE A 53 -1.49 0.93 10.44
N GLN A 54 -0.55 0.63 9.53
CA GLN A 54 -0.26 1.49 8.39
C GLN A 54 -1.46 1.59 7.43
N VAL A 55 -2.09 0.47 7.11
CA VAL A 55 -3.27 0.43 6.23
C VAL A 55 -4.45 1.17 6.86
N ASN A 56 -4.77 0.89 8.14
CA ASN A 56 -5.88 1.57 8.82
C ASN A 56 -5.66 3.08 8.89
N ALA A 57 -4.43 3.52 9.19
CA ALA A 57 -4.07 4.93 9.20
C ALA A 57 -4.25 5.56 7.81
N PHE A 58 -3.86 4.86 6.73
CA PHE A 58 -4.03 5.34 5.38
C PHE A 58 -5.51 5.46 4.98
N VAL A 59 -6.32 4.45 5.30
CA VAL A 59 -7.76 4.41 4.96
C VAL A 59 -8.50 5.63 5.52
N VAL A 60 -8.23 6.00 6.77
CA VAL A 60 -8.86 7.16 7.42
C VAL A 60 -8.24 8.50 7.04
N SER A 61 -7.07 8.49 6.41
CA SER A 61 -6.41 9.73 5.96
C SER A 61 -7.05 10.29 4.68
N GLU A 62 -6.94 11.60 4.46
CA GLU A 62 -7.31 12.24 3.18
C GLU A 62 -6.20 12.12 2.13
N ALA A 63 -5.06 11.51 2.48
CA ALA A 63 -3.93 11.39 1.57
C ALA A 63 -4.27 10.46 0.38
N PRO A 64 -3.82 10.78 -0.84
CA PRO A 64 -4.03 9.94 -2.02
C PRO A 64 -3.12 8.70 -2.03
N THR A 65 -1.99 8.78 -1.32
CA THR A 65 -1.01 7.71 -1.17
C THR A 65 -0.41 7.66 0.23
N CYS A 66 0.12 6.51 0.61
CA CYS A 66 0.88 6.32 1.85
C CYS A 66 2.09 5.42 1.57
N LEU A 67 3.28 5.90 1.92
CA LEU A 67 4.51 5.12 1.82
C LEU A 67 4.53 4.04 2.91
N LEU A 68 4.83 2.80 2.54
CA LEU A 68 4.99 1.71 3.50
C LEU A 68 6.35 1.77 4.18
N THR A 69 6.35 1.62 5.49
CA THR A 69 7.56 1.61 6.31
C THR A 69 7.90 0.19 6.75
N PHE A 70 9.11 -0.26 6.46
CA PHE A 70 9.62 -1.60 6.74
C PHE A 70 10.57 -1.57 7.95
N SER A 71 10.77 -2.73 8.59
CA SER A 71 11.69 -2.92 9.72
C SER A 71 13.17 -2.83 9.37
#